data_AF-A0A1H4FLF8-F1
#
_entry.id   AF-A0A1H4FLF8-F1
#
_cell.length_a   1.000
_cell.length_b   1.000
_cell.length_c   1.000
_cell.angle_alpha   90.00
_cell.angle_beta   90.00
_cell.angle_gamma   90.00
#
_symmetry.space_group_name_H-M   'P 1'
#
loop_
_entity.id
_entity.type
_entity.pdbx_description
1 polymer ?
#
loop_
_entity_poly.entity_id
_entity_poly.type
_entity_poly.pdbx_seq_one_letter_code
_entity_poly.pdbx_strand_id
1 'polypeptide(L)'
;MIYSVSSELYLEVAARLAEAVGGGSYFSGSLTFPFGDTECRLTASVIVYRRRERLPEGDRDVIADLVPVWWEFHTTGDGGEVLNDFSFSDLRACL
;
A
#
# COMPACT_ATOMS: atom_id res chain seq x y z
N MET A 1 17.58 -16.16 -3.97
CA MET A 1 17.72 -14.71 -4.22
C MET A 1 16.43 -14.08 -3.70
N ILE A 2 16.51 -13.02 -2.90
CA ILE A 2 15.31 -12.30 -2.43
C ILE A 2 14.96 -11.25 -3.50
N TYR A 3 13.68 -11.11 -3.82
CA TYR A 3 13.18 -10.07 -4.72
C TYR A 3 13.24 -8.73 -4.00
N SER A 4 13.96 -7.76 -4.55
CA SER A 4 14.01 -6.43 -3.98
C SER A 4 12.87 -5.56 -4.51
N VAL A 5 12.01 -5.11 -3.60
CA VAL A 5 10.87 -4.23 -3.91
C VAL A 5 11.39 -2.86 -4.30
N SER A 6 11.09 -2.44 -5.53
CA SER A 6 11.51 -1.13 -6.04
C SER A 6 10.67 0.00 -5.47
N SER A 7 11.21 1.22 -5.46
CA SER A 7 10.46 2.42 -5.06
C SER A 7 9.22 2.66 -5.92
N GLU A 8 9.26 2.28 -7.20
CA GLU A 8 8.11 2.34 -8.11
C GLU A 8 6.99 1.40 -7.66
N LEU A 9 7.34 0.19 -7.22
CA LEU A 9 6.38 -0.75 -6.68
C LEU A 9 5.77 -0.25 -5.37
N TYR A 10 6.56 0.36 -4.48
CA TYR A 10 6.01 1.00 -3.26
C TYR A 10 5.01 2.12 -3.57
N LEU A 11 5.32 2.97 -4.55
CA LEU A 11 4.41 4.04 -4.99
C LEU A 11 3.11 3.48 -5.58
N GLU A 12 3.20 2.41 -6.37
CA GLU A 12 2.03 1.74 -6.92
C GLU A 12 1.17 1.13 -5.80
N VAL A 13 1.77 0.40 -4.86
CA VAL A 13 1.06 -0.15 -3.70
C VAL A 13 0.39 0.95 -2.89
N ALA A 14 1.09 2.06 -2.64
CA ALA A 14 0.58 3.20 -1.89
C ALA A 14 -0.65 3.82 -2.58
N ALA A 15 -0.58 4.05 -3.90
CA ALA A 15 -1.69 4.59 -4.68
C ALA A 15 -2.91 3.66 -4.63
N ARG A 16 -2.72 2.35 -4.84
CA ARG A 16 -3.82 1.37 -4.78
C ARG A 16 -4.43 1.26 -3.39
N LEU A 17 -3.60 1.30 -2.34
CA LEU A 17 -4.07 1.27 -0.96
C LEU A 17 -4.85 2.53 -0.62
N ALA A 18 -4.37 3.71 -1.01
CA ALA A 18 -5.07 4.97 -0.80
C ALA A 18 -6.44 4.99 -1.51
N GLU A 19 -6.50 4.49 -2.75
CA GLU A 19 -7.75 4.36 -3.50
C GLU A 19 -8.72 3.39 -2.81
N ALA A 20 -8.23 2.22 -2.39
CA ALA A 20 -9.06 1.21 -1.73
C ALA A 20 -9.55 1.64 -0.34
N VAL A 21 -8.73 2.40 0.39
CA VAL A 21 -9.11 3.06 1.65
C VAL A 21 -10.18 4.13 1.39
N GLY A 22 -10.08 4.86 0.28
CA GLY A 22 -11.06 5.85 -0.17
C GLY A 22 -11.30 6.95 0.87
N GLY A 23 -12.49 6.94 1.49
CA GLY A 23 -12.93 7.87 2.53
C GLY A 23 -12.81 7.35 3.97
N GLY A 24 -12.44 6.08 4.16
CA GLY A 24 -12.53 5.38 5.43
C GLY A 24 -11.40 5.69 6.41
N SER A 25 -11.65 5.39 7.69
CA SER A 25 -10.67 5.39 8.78
C SER A 25 -10.08 4.00 9.07
N TYR A 26 -10.51 2.98 8.32
CA TYR A 26 -10.04 1.60 8.44
C TYR A 26 -10.15 0.91 7.10
N PHE A 27 -9.17 0.06 6.77
CA PHE A 27 -9.19 -0.82 5.62
C PHE A 27 -8.80 -2.23 6.04
N SER A 28 -9.49 -3.22 5.49
CA SER A 28 -9.15 -4.63 5.65
C SER A 28 -9.50 -5.37 4.38
N GLY A 29 -8.50 -5.87 3.66
CA GLY A 29 -8.73 -6.50 2.38
C GLY A 29 -7.46 -6.94 1.69
N SER A 30 -7.60 -7.38 0.44
CA SER A 30 -6.49 -7.74 -0.44
C SER A 30 -6.50 -6.88 -1.69
N LEU A 31 -5.31 -6.44 -2.10
CA LEU A 31 -5.04 -5.75 -3.35
C LEU A 31 -4.17 -6.68 -4.19
N THR A 32 -4.70 -7.17 -5.31
CA THR A 32 -3.93 -7.99 -6.26
C THR A 32 -3.78 -7.22 -7.55
N PHE A 33 -2.55 -7.09 -8.05
CA PHE A 33 -2.27 -6.38 -9.29
C PHE A 33 -0.97 -6.87 -9.95
N PRO A 34 -0.87 -6.81 -11.29
CA PRO A 34 0.38 -7.09 -11.99
C PRO A 34 1.36 -5.92 -11.87
N PHE A 35 2.66 -6.22 -11.78
CA PHE A 35 3.76 -5.27 -11.84
C PHE A 35 4.95 -5.90 -12.61
N GLY A 36 5.20 -5.41 -13.82
CA GLY A 36 6.13 -6.06 -14.75
C GLY A 36 5.71 -7.50 -15.05
N ASP A 37 6.65 -8.43 -14.92
CA ASP A 37 6.42 -9.88 -15.11
C ASP A 37 5.99 -10.60 -13.81
N THR A 38 5.59 -9.85 -12.78
CA THR A 38 5.18 -10.41 -11.49
C THR A 38 3.75 -10.04 -11.12
N GLU A 39 3.06 -10.94 -10.42
CA GLU A 39 1.80 -10.63 -9.74
C GLU A 39 2.10 -10.28 -8.28
N CYS A 40 1.65 -9.09 -7.86
CA CYS A 40 1.79 -8.62 -6.49
C CYS A 40 0.45 -8.73 -5.75
N ARG A 41 0.50 -9.17 -4.50
CA ARG A 41 -0.67 -9.21 -3.62
C ARG A 41 -0.33 -8.65 -2.24
N LEU A 42 -0.96 -7.53 -1.90
CA LEU A 42 -0.96 -6.99 -0.53
C LEU A 42 -2.27 -7.40 0.15
N THR A 43 -2.21 -8.21 1.20
CA THR A 43 -3.34 -8.39 2.12
C THR A 43 -3.02 -7.62 3.38
N ALA A 44 -3.87 -6.68 3.78
CA ALA A 44 -3.59 -5.82 4.91
C ALA A 44 -4.86 -5.40 5.66
N SER A 45 -4.70 -5.20 6.97
CA SER A 45 -5.63 -4.53 7.85
C SER A 45 -4.92 -3.31 8.45
N VAL A 46 -5.41 -2.11 8.15
CA VAL A 46 -4.76 -0.85 8.51
C VAL A 46 -5.76 0.12 9.11
N ILE A 47 -5.33 0.85 10.14
CA ILE A 47 -6.05 2.00 10.69
C ILE A 47 -5.53 3.23 9.95
N VAL A 48 -6.45 4.06 9.47
CA VAL A 48 -6.16 5.24 8.64
C VAL A 48 -6.40 6.49 9.47
N TYR A 49 -5.33 7.20 9.77
CA TYR A 49 -5.42 8.52 10.38
C TYR A 49 -5.53 9.56 9.29
N ARG A 50 -6.51 10.45 9.45
CA ARG A 50 -6.77 11.53 8.49
C ARG A 50 -6.51 12.87 9.11
N ARG A 51 -6.03 13.78 8.28
CA ARG A 51 -5.94 15.20 8.61
C ARG A 51 -6.80 15.99 7.64
N ARG A 52 -7.61 16.88 8.20
CA ARG A 52 -8.32 17.87 7.41
C ARG A 52 -7.38 19.01 7.08
N GLU A 53 -7.12 19.21 5.79
CA GLU A 53 -6.36 20.33 5.27
C GLU A 53 -7.33 21.38 4.75
N ARG A 54 -7.14 22.62 5.20
CA ARG A 54 -7.94 23.76 4.75
C ARG A 54 -7.15 24.50 3.68
N LEU A 55 -7.60 24.41 2.44
CA LEU A 55 -7.02 25.12 1.31
C LEU A 55 -7.96 26.25 0.86
N PRO A 56 -7.46 27.29 0.18
CA PRO A 56 -8.32 28.32 -0.41
C PRO A 56 -9.41 27.75 -1.33
N GLU A 57 -9.13 26.62 -1.99
CA GLU A 57 -10.04 25.91 -2.89
C GLU A 57 -11.05 25.01 -2.17
N GLY A 58 -10.94 24.87 -0.84
CA GLY A 58 -11.82 24.05 0.00
C GLY A 58 -11.08 23.15 0.97
N ASP A 59 -11.83 22.46 1.81
CA ASP A 59 -11.27 21.47 2.74
C ASP A 59 -11.07 20.12 2.05
N ARG A 60 -9.96 19.45 2.35
CA ARG A 60 -9.68 18.08 1.90
C ARG A 60 -9.28 17.22 3.09
N ASP A 61 -9.80 16.00 3.15
CA ASP A 61 -9.34 15.00 4.11
C ASP A 61 -8.26 14.14 3.46
N VAL A 62 -7.02 14.33 3.88
CA VAL A 62 -5.86 13.56 3.40
C VAL A 62 -5.53 12.45 4.37
N ILE A 63 -4.95 11.36 3.86
CA ILE A 63 -4.31 10.34 4.70
C ILE A 63 -3.09 11.01 5.33
N ALA A 64 -3.08 11.08 6.65
CA ALA A 64 -1.97 11.64 7.41
C ALA A 64 -1.02 10.56 7.91
N ASP A 65 -1.58 9.37 8.18
CA ASP A 65 -0.80 8.23 8.64
C ASP A 65 -1.54 6.92 8.45
N LEU A 66 -0.79 5.81 8.34
CA LEU A 66 -1.31 4.45 8.37
C LEU A 66 -0.64 3.63 9.47
N VAL A 67 -1.46 2.98 10.30
CA VAL A 67 -0.99 2.03 11.30
C VAL A 67 -1.38 0.62 10.89
N PRO A 68 -0.42 -0.26 10.59
CA PRO A 68 -0.71 -1.65 10.25
C PRO A 68 -1.13 -2.41 11.51
N VAL A 69 -2.23 -3.14 11.41
CA VAL A 69 -2.67 -4.12 12.41
C VAL A 69 -2.13 -5.50 12.04
N TRP A 70 -2.26 -5.87 10.75
CA TRP A 70 -1.76 -7.12 10.18
C TRP A 70 -1.52 -6.91 8.68
N TRP A 71 -0.49 -7.53 8.11
CA TRP A 71 -0.24 -7.46 6.67
C TRP A 71 0.64 -8.61 6.18
N GLU A 72 0.47 -8.96 4.91
CA GLU A 72 1.32 -9.86 4.14
C GLU A 72 1.46 -9.33 2.70
N PHE A 73 2.67 -9.41 2.15
CA PHE A 73 2.94 -9.00 0.77
C PHE A 73 3.59 -10.15 -0.01
N HIS A 74 2.89 -10.64 -1.02
CA HIS A 74 3.34 -11.73 -1.87
C HIS A 74 3.73 -11.21 -3.25
N THR A 75 4.78 -11.79 -3.80
CA THR A 75 5.22 -11.55 -5.18
C THR A 75 5.33 -12.90 -5.88
N THR A 76 4.55 -13.10 -6.94
CA THR A 76 4.53 -14.34 -7.72
C THR A 76 5.12 -14.06 -9.10
N GLY A 77 6.20 -14.74 -9.47
CA GLY A 77 6.75 -14.73 -10.82
C GLY A 77 6.46 -16.03 -11.57
N ASP A 78 7.06 -16.21 -12.75
CA ASP A 78 6.90 -17.41 -13.60
C ASP A 78 7.24 -18.73 -12.89
N GLY A 79 8.15 -18.68 -11.91
CA GLY A 79 8.58 -19.83 -11.10
C GLY A 79 7.75 -20.08 -9.84
N GLY A 80 6.67 -19.32 -9.62
CA GLY A 80 5.88 -19.32 -8.40
C GLY A 80 6.23 -18.17 -7.46
N GLU A 81 5.90 -18.33 -6.18
CA GLU A 81 6.10 -17.30 -5.16
C GLU A 81 7.59 -17.07 -4.86
N VAL A 82 7.97 -15.79 -4.84
CA VAL A 82 9.33 -15.33 -4.56
C VAL A 82 9.33 -14.52 -3.27
N LEU A 83 10.23 -14.86 -2.35
CA LEU A 83 10.46 -14.06 -1.15
C LEU A 83 10.90 -12.65 -1.54
N ASN A 84 10.33 -11.64 -0.89
CA ASN A 84 10.67 -10.24 -1.12
C ASN A 84 11.11 -9.55 0.18
N ASP A 85 11.71 -8.37 0.05
CA ASP A 85 12.14 -7.51 1.16
C ASP A 85 11.13 -6.39 1.49
N PHE A 86 9.84 -6.62 1.23
CA PHE A 86 8.80 -5.61 1.45
C PHE A 86 8.74 -5.14 2.91
N SER A 87 8.63 -3.82 3.08
CA SER A 87 8.56 -3.14 4.35
C SER A 87 7.34 -2.21 4.37
N PHE A 88 6.44 -2.44 5.33
CA PHE A 88 5.31 -1.54 5.52
C PHE A 88 5.76 -0.12 5.92
N SER A 89 6.92 0.03 6.58
CA SER A 89 7.47 1.35 6.91
C SER A 89 7.86 2.15 5.67
N ASP A 90 8.38 1.47 4.64
CA ASP A 90 8.73 2.12 3.38
C ASP A 90 7.47 2.48 2.58
N LEU A 91 6.46 1.60 2.58
CA LEU A 91 5.14 1.91 2.03
C LEU A 91 4.53 3.17 2.68
N ARG A 92 4.57 3.23 4.01
CA ARG A 92 4.03 4.35 4.79
C ARG A 92 4.71 5.67 4.45
N ALA A 93 5.99 5.66 4.07
CA ALA A 93 6.72 6.85 3.66
C ALA A 93 6.28 7.39 2.28
N CYS A 94 5.52 6.62 1.51
CA CYS A 94 5.00 7.00 0.19
C CYS A 94 3.60 7.66 0.23
N LEU A 95 2.98 7.77 1.40
CA LEU A 95 1.60 8.27 1.58
C LEU A 95 1.52 9.71 2.07
#